data_AF-A0A5D4R8K1-F1
#
_entry.id   AF-A0A5D4R8K1-F1
#
_cell.length_a   1.000
_cell.length_b   1.000
_cell.length_c   1.000
_cell.angle_alpha   90.00
_cell.angle_beta   90.00
_cell.angle_gamma   90.00
#
_symmetry.space_group_name_H-M   'P 1'
#
loop_
_entity.id
_entity.type
_entity.pdbx_description
1 polymer ?
#
loop_
_entity_poly.entity_id
_entity_poly.type
_entity_poly.pdbx_seq_one_letter_code
_entity_poly.pdbx_strand_id
1 'polypeptide(L)'
;MFKRVSLMTLTLVTAVGCILIAALHPTGPNTVSYDEPIGVWLSIGMTVLLFIPLLVLSFFGNRIVRIISSIIQIPVVISFLGIIPISFFFSKSTGMGLLALFGMIVSIASIVVTLRSGRSREIAS
;
A
#
# COMPACT_ATOMS: atom_id res chain seq x y z
N MET A 1 1.50 7.62 -17.31
CA MET A 1 0.70 6.45 -16.88
C MET A 1 1.60 5.40 -16.25
N PHE A 2 2.70 4.99 -16.91
CA PHE A 2 3.71 4.06 -16.37
C PHE A 2 4.18 4.38 -14.93
N LYS A 3 4.53 5.64 -14.63
CA LYS A 3 4.95 6.07 -13.28
C LYS A 3 3.90 5.77 -12.19
N ARG A 4 2.61 5.92 -12.50
CA ARG A 4 1.50 5.69 -11.55
C ARG A 4 1.32 4.20 -11.29
N VAL A 5 1.27 3.39 -12.36
CA VAL A 5 1.15 1.94 -12.26
C VAL A 5 2.34 1.37 -11.47
N SER A 6 3.57 1.79 -11.80
CA SER A 6 4.79 1.33 -11.12
C SER A 6 4.79 1.67 -9.63
N LEU A 7 4.41 2.89 -9.24
CA LEU A 7 4.29 3.26 -7.82
C LEU A 7 3.20 2.46 -7.11
N MET A 8 2.05 2.25 -7.76
CA MET A 8 0.96 1.43 -7.19
C MET A 8 1.38 -0.02 -6.98
N THR A 9 2.08 -0.61 -7.95
CA THR A 9 2.65 -1.97 -7.85
C THR A 9 3.71 -2.03 -6.75
N LEU A 10 4.55 -1.01 -6.62
CA LEU A 10 5.56 -0.95 -5.55
C LEU A 10 4.91 -0.90 -4.16
N THR A 11 3.81 -0.14 -4.01
CA THR A 11 3.02 -0.12 -2.77
C THR A 11 2.42 -1.49 -2.47
N LEU A 12 1.90 -2.21 -3.49
CA LEU A 12 1.38 -3.57 -3.33
C LEU A 12 2.47 -4.55 -2.85
N VAL A 13 3.62 -4.56 -3.52
CA VAL A 13 4.75 -5.43 -3.16
C VAL A 13 5.22 -5.13 -1.73
N THR A 14 5.26 -3.85 -1.35
CA THR A 14 5.63 -3.44 0.01
C THR A 14 4.60 -3.92 1.03
N ALA A 15 3.30 -3.80 0.74
CA ALA A 15 2.24 -4.29 1.62
C ALA A 15 2.30 -5.82 1.81
N VAL A 16 2.53 -6.58 0.74
CA VAL A 16 2.74 -8.03 0.82
C VAL A 16 4.00 -8.35 1.63
N GLY A 17 5.09 -7.61 1.44
CA GLY A 17 6.30 -7.75 2.25
C GLY A 17 6.03 -7.51 3.75
N CYS A 18 5.23 -6.51 4.10
CA CYS A 18 4.81 -6.28 5.49
C CYS A 18 4.03 -7.46 6.06
N ILE A 19 3.14 -8.11 5.29
CA ILE A 19 2.41 -9.31 5.74
C ILE A 19 3.37 -10.47 6.00
N LEU A 20 4.33 -10.69 5.08
CA LEU A 20 5.31 -11.77 5.23
C LEU A 20 6.22 -11.58 6.44
N ILE A 21 6.64 -10.34 6.74
CA ILE A 21 7.44 -10.02 7.93
C ILE A 21 6.58 -10.08 9.20
N ALA A 22 5.33 -9.63 9.14
CA ALA A 22 4.41 -9.75 10.28
C ALA A 22 4.20 -11.21 10.67
N ALA A 23 4.12 -12.11 9.69
CA ALA A 23 3.99 -13.54 9.91
C ALA A 23 5.20 -14.19 10.61
N LEU A 24 6.40 -13.59 10.48
CA LEU A 24 7.62 -14.03 11.21
C LEU A 24 7.60 -13.61 12.68
N HIS A 25 6.89 -12.52 13.01
CA HIS A 25 6.87 -11.92 14.34
C HIS A 25 5.44 -11.61 14.75
N PRO A 26 4.60 -12.65 14.99
CA PRO A 26 3.21 -12.45 15.35
C PRO A 26 3.11 -11.63 16.64
N THR A 27 2.37 -10.52 16.58
CA THR A 27 2.23 -9.56 17.69
C THR A 27 1.04 -9.85 18.60
N GLY A 28 0.31 -10.96 18.37
CA GLY A 28 -0.82 -11.39 19.18
C GLY A 28 -1.56 -12.61 18.63
N PRO A 29 -2.57 -13.13 19.35
CA PRO A 29 -3.27 -14.37 19.01
C PRO A 29 -4.11 -14.30 17.73
N ASN A 30 -4.51 -13.09 17.30
CA ASN A 30 -5.27 -12.87 16.06
C ASN A 30 -4.41 -12.24 14.95
N THR A 31 -3.09 -12.39 15.04
CA THR A 31 -2.17 -11.84 14.05
C THR A 31 -1.71 -12.93 13.10
N VAL A 32 -1.41 -12.54 11.86
CA VAL A 32 -0.94 -13.48 10.85
C VAL A 32 0.32 -14.18 11.36
N SER A 33 0.36 -15.52 11.28
CA SER A 33 1.51 -16.36 11.66
C SER A 33 1.75 -17.42 10.59
N TYR A 34 3.01 -17.83 10.42
CA TYR A 34 3.35 -18.98 9.57
C TYR A 34 2.86 -20.32 10.13
N ASP A 35 2.51 -20.39 11.42
CA ASP A 35 1.89 -21.58 12.01
C ASP A 35 0.50 -21.88 11.41
N GLU A 36 -0.19 -20.83 10.95
CA GLU A 36 -1.46 -20.90 10.26
C GLU A 36 -1.31 -20.37 8.82
N PRO A 37 -0.72 -21.17 7.90
CA PRO A 37 -0.35 -20.69 6.57
C PRO A 37 -1.57 -20.22 5.75
N ILE A 38 -2.76 -20.79 6.00
CA ILE A 38 -4.02 -20.31 5.39
C ILE A 38 -4.25 -18.82 5.70
N GLY A 39 -3.98 -18.36 6.93
CA GLY A 39 -4.17 -16.97 7.33
C GLY A 39 -3.24 -16.00 6.58
N VAL A 40 -2.00 -16.42 6.34
CA VAL A 40 -1.03 -15.68 5.51
C VAL A 40 -1.54 -15.54 4.07
N TRP A 41 -1.94 -16.66 3.46
CA TRP A 41 -2.43 -16.68 2.08
C TRP A 41 -3.70 -15.85 1.90
N LEU A 42 -4.65 -15.93 2.84
CA LEU A 42 -5.85 -15.11 2.82
C LEU A 42 -5.53 -13.61 2.93
N SER A 43 -4.58 -13.24 3.80
CA SER A 43 -4.18 -11.84 3.97
C SER A 43 -3.53 -11.26 2.72
N ILE A 44 -2.66 -12.04 2.07
CA ILE A 44 -2.03 -11.67 0.79
C ILE A 44 -3.11 -11.57 -0.30
N GLY A 45 -3.98 -12.58 -0.41
CA GLY A 45 -5.06 -12.63 -1.39
C GLY A 45 -6.00 -11.42 -1.28
N MET A 46 -6.42 -11.08 -0.06
CA MET A 46 -7.27 -9.91 0.19
C MET A 46 -6.57 -8.60 -0.14
N THR A 47 -5.29 -8.48 0.18
CA THR A 47 -4.50 -7.28 -0.14
C THR A 47 -4.37 -7.10 -1.65
N VAL A 48 -4.04 -8.18 -2.39
CA VAL A 48 -3.99 -8.15 -3.86
C VAL A 48 -5.35 -7.78 -4.43
N LEU A 49 -6.44 -8.40 -3.94
CA LEU A 49 -7.80 -8.14 -4.40
C LEU A 49 -8.20 -6.67 -4.18
N LEU A 50 -7.89 -6.10 -3.01
CA LEU A 50 -8.13 -4.69 -2.71
C LEU A 50 -7.33 -3.76 -3.62
N PHE A 51 -6.13 -4.16 -4.04
CA PHE A 51 -5.29 -3.35 -4.93
C PHE A 51 -5.68 -3.43 -6.41
N ILE A 52 -6.44 -4.46 -6.85
CA ILE A 52 -6.89 -4.58 -8.24
C ILE A 52 -7.68 -3.33 -8.69
N PRO A 53 -8.73 -2.86 -7.96
CA PRO A 53 -9.42 -1.63 -8.30
C PRO A 53 -8.48 -0.42 -8.39
N LEU A 54 -7.54 -0.29 -7.45
CA LEU A 54 -6.58 0.82 -7.45
C LEU A 54 -5.64 0.76 -8.65
N LEU A 55 -5.17 -0.43 -9.03
CA LEU A 55 -4.35 -0.67 -10.20
C LEU A 55 -5.12 -0.34 -11.48
N VAL A 56 -6.35 -0.83 -11.62
CA VAL A 56 -7.23 -0.53 -12.77
C VAL A 56 -7.46 0.98 -12.89
N LEU A 57 -7.79 1.67 -11.79
CA LEU A 57 -7.97 3.13 -11.76
C LEU A 57 -6.68 3.90 -12.12
N SER A 58 -5.51 3.32 -11.87
CA SER A 58 -4.22 3.93 -12.23
C SER A 58 -3.99 3.99 -13.75
N PHE A 59 -4.62 3.10 -14.53
CA PHE A 59 -4.61 3.11 -16.00
C PHE A 59 -5.50 4.18 -16.61
N PHE A 60 -6.48 4.71 -15.88
CA PHE A 60 -7.34 5.77 -16.43
C PHE A 60 -6.68 7.14 -16.29
N GLY A 61 -6.68 7.90 -17.39
CA GLY A 61 -6.12 9.26 -17.46
C GLY A 61 -7.09 10.37 -17.04
N ASN A 62 -8.38 10.06 -16.92
CA ASN A 62 -9.46 11.03 -16.68
C ASN A 62 -9.32 11.72 -15.32
N ARG A 63 -9.60 13.04 -15.28
CA ARG A 63 -9.44 13.87 -14.07
C ARG A 63 -10.25 13.34 -12.89
N ILE A 64 -11.52 13.02 -13.12
CA ILE A 64 -12.44 12.48 -12.11
C ILE A 64 -11.90 11.15 -11.56
N VAL A 65 -11.49 10.24 -12.44
CA VAL A 65 -10.97 8.91 -12.06
C VAL A 65 -9.69 9.02 -11.24
N ARG A 66 -8.83 10.01 -11.51
CA ARG A 66 -7.63 10.28 -10.70
C ARG A 66 -7.94 10.78 -9.29
N ILE A 67 -8.94 11.65 -9.15
CA ILE A 67 -9.37 12.15 -7.83
C ILE A 67 -9.90 10.99 -7.02
N ILE A 68 -10.80 10.17 -7.60
CA ILE A 68 -11.34 8.96 -6.97
C ILE A 68 -10.22 8.01 -6.58
N SER A 69 -9.28 7.72 -7.49
CA SER A 69 -8.11 6.87 -7.23
C SER A 69 -7.25 7.40 -6.08
N SER A 70 -7.11 8.72 -5.94
CA SER A 70 -6.34 9.33 -4.85
C SER A 70 -7.06 9.20 -3.51
N ILE A 71 -8.39 9.36 -3.49
CA ILE A 71 -9.21 9.16 -2.29
C ILE A 71 -9.15 7.70 -1.82
N ILE A 72 -9.29 6.75 -2.74
CA ILE A 72 -9.22 5.30 -2.43
C ILE A 72 -7.81 4.90 -1.95
N GLN A 73 -6.76 5.64 -2.29
CA GLN A 73 -5.39 5.40 -1.79
C GLN A 73 -5.15 5.91 -0.36
N ILE A 74 -6.00 6.79 0.18
CA ILE A 74 -5.83 7.33 1.55
C ILE A 74 -5.85 6.22 2.61
N PRO A 75 -6.82 5.27 2.62
CA PRO A 75 -6.79 4.14 3.54
C PRO A 75 -5.47 3.36 3.52
N VAL A 76 -4.84 3.20 2.35
CA VAL A 76 -3.55 2.49 2.22
C VAL A 76 -2.43 3.22 2.98
N VAL A 77 -2.38 4.56 2.88
CA VAL A 77 -1.42 5.36 3.65
C VAL A 77 -1.68 5.21 5.15
N ILE A 78 -2.95 5.25 5.56
CA ILE A 78 -3.36 5.09 6.96
C ILE A 78 -2.95 3.70 7.48
N SER A 79 -3.10 2.65 6.68
CA SER A 79 -2.66 1.30 7.05
C SER A 79 -1.15 1.26 7.34
N PHE A 80 -0.31 1.82 6.48
CA PHE A 80 1.13 1.91 6.75
C PHE A 80 1.45 2.76 7.98
N LEU A 81 0.73 3.86 8.17
CA LEU A 81 0.88 4.71 9.35
C LEU A 81 0.57 3.95 10.65
N GLY A 82 -0.43 3.05 10.65
CA GLY A 82 -0.75 2.19 11.78
C GLY A 82 0.27 1.07 12.02
N ILE A 83 0.88 0.53 10.97
CA ILE A 83 1.91 -0.52 11.08
C ILE A 83 3.17 0.01 11.78
N ILE A 84 3.55 1.27 11.55
CA ILE A 84 4.76 1.87 12.15
C ILE A 84 4.77 1.76 13.68
N PRO A 85 3.81 2.32 14.45
CA PRO A 85 3.81 2.20 15.90
C PRO A 85 3.68 0.73 16.34
N ILE A 86 2.88 -0.09 15.67
CA ILE A 86 2.73 -1.51 16.02
C ILE A 86 4.09 -2.24 15.91
N SER A 87 4.87 -1.95 14.89
CA SER A 87 6.19 -2.54 14.67
C SER A 87 7.18 -2.18 15.78
N PHE A 88 7.19 -0.91 16.21
CA PHE A 88 8.10 -0.44 17.26
C PHE A 88 7.68 -0.88 18.67
N PHE A 89 6.38 -0.81 19.00
CA PHE A 89 5.90 -1.11 20.34
C PHE A 89 5.67 -2.60 20.61
N PHE A 90 5.18 -3.37 19.62
CA PHE A 90 4.72 -4.74 19.84
C PHE A 90 5.61 -5.81 19.18
N SER A 91 6.12 -5.56 17.97
CA SER A 91 6.87 -6.59 17.22
C SER A 91 8.37 -6.65 17.59
N LYS A 92 8.95 -5.57 18.13
CA LYS A 92 10.42 -5.35 18.22
C LYS A 92 11.18 -5.60 16.90
N SER A 93 10.46 -5.79 15.79
CA SER A 93 11.02 -6.01 14.47
C SER A 93 11.32 -4.66 13.82
N THR A 94 12.60 -4.26 13.88
CA THR A 94 13.08 -3.06 13.20
C THR A 94 12.82 -3.13 11.68
N GLY A 95 12.87 -4.34 11.10
CA GLY A 95 12.61 -4.57 9.68
C GLY A 95 11.18 -4.23 9.25
N MET A 96 10.18 -4.62 10.06
CA MET A 96 8.77 -4.31 9.77
C MET A 96 8.51 -2.80 9.79
N GLY A 97 9.08 -2.09 10.78
CA GLY A 97 8.94 -0.64 10.90
C GLY A 97 9.58 0.13 9.74
N LEU A 98 10.79 -0.27 9.33
CA LEU A 98 11.48 0.32 8.18
C LEU A 98 10.74 0.09 6.87
N LEU A 99 10.22 -1.13 6.66
CA LEU A 99 9.45 -1.45 5.46
C LEU A 99 8.13 -0.69 5.42
N ALA A 100 7.46 -0.53 6.56
CA ALA A 100 6.23 0.25 6.67
C ALA A 100 6.46 1.75 6.42
N LEU A 101 7.57 2.32 6.93
CA LEU A 101 7.99 3.68 6.61
C LEU A 101 8.24 3.86 5.11
N PHE A 102 8.94 2.92 4.49
CA PHE A 102 9.17 2.93 3.04
C PHE A 102 7.83 2.87 2.27
N GLY A 103 6.94 1.95 2.66
CA GLY A 103 5.61 1.82 2.05
C GLY A 103 4.75 3.08 2.19
N MET A 104 4.83 3.77 3.34
CA MET A 104 4.17 5.06 3.56
C MET A 104 4.69 6.12 2.59
N ILE A 105 6.02 6.28 2.47
CA ILE A 105 6.64 7.25 1.56
C ILE A 105 6.26 6.97 0.11
N VAL A 106 6.33 5.71 -0.32
CA VAL A 106 5.95 5.29 -1.68
C VAL A 106 4.46 5.55 -1.94
N SER A 107 3.60 5.25 -0.98
CA SER A 107 2.15 5.48 -1.11
C SER A 107 1.82 6.99 -1.20
N ILE A 108 2.45 7.83 -0.39
CA ILE A 108 2.33 9.29 -0.49
C ILE A 108 2.83 9.78 -1.85
N ALA A 109 3.99 9.29 -2.31
CA ALA A 109 4.52 9.62 -3.63
C ALA A 109 3.55 9.22 -4.76
N SER A 110 2.88 8.06 -4.63
CA SER A 110 1.85 7.60 -5.57
C SER A 110 0.67 8.59 -5.67
N ILE A 111 0.18 9.08 -4.53
CA ILE A 111 -0.89 10.09 -4.48
C ILE A 111 -0.42 11.40 -5.13
N VAL A 112 0.76 11.90 -4.75
CA VAL A 112 1.31 13.16 -5.29
C VAL A 112 1.51 13.07 -6.80
N VAL A 113 2.06 11.97 -7.31
CA VAL A 113 2.26 11.76 -8.76
C VAL A 113 0.92 11.62 -9.49
N THR A 114 -0.07 10.94 -8.89
CA THR A 114 -1.41 10.82 -9.45
C THR A 114 -2.11 12.17 -9.59
N LEU A 115 -1.98 13.05 -8.59
CA LEU A 115 -2.54 14.41 -8.63
C LEU A 115 -1.76 15.34 -9.57
N ARG A 116 -0.42 15.35 -9.50
CA ARG A 116 0.44 16.23 -10.33
C ARG A 116 0.40 15.90 -11.81
N SER A 117 0.31 14.61 -12.17
CA SER A 117 0.15 14.19 -13.57
C SER A 117 -1.14 14.73 -14.19
N GLY A 118 -2.09 15.20 -13.37
CA GLY A 118 -3.30 15.85 -13.84
C GLY A 118 -3.16 17.31 -14.21
N ARG A 119 -2.37 18.07 -13.46
CA ARG A 119 -2.18 19.51 -13.69
C ARG A 119 -1.44 19.78 -15.00
N SER A 120 -0.51 18.90 -15.39
CA SER A 120 0.27 19.06 -16.63
C SER A 120 -0.53 18.88 -17.93
N ARG A 121 -1.69 18.21 -17.91
CA ARG A 121 -2.53 18.05 -19.11
C ARG A 121 -3.59 19.15 -19.27
N GLU A 122 -3.86 19.90 -18.21
CA GLU A 122 -4.86 20.98 -18.19
C GLU A 122 -4.26 22.33 -18.60
N ILE A 123 -2.93 22.48 -18.49
CA ILE A 123 -2.20 23.68 -18.97
C ILE A 123 -1.87 23.56 -20.47
N ALA A 124 -2.07 22.38 -21.07
CA ALA A 124 -1.75 22.08 -22.47
C ALA A 124 -2.99 21.91 -23.37
N SER A 125 -4.18 22.24 -22.85
CA SER A 125 -5.47 22.27 -23.56
C SER A 125 -6.05 23.67 -23.52
#